data_AF-A0A946J0Y5-F1
#
_entry.id   AF-A0A946J0Y5-F1
#
_cell.length_a   1.000
_cell.length_b   1.000
_cell.length_c   1.000
_cell.angle_alpha   90.00
_cell.angle_beta   90.00
_cell.angle_gamma   90.00
#
_symmetry.space_group_name_H-M   'P 1'
#
loop_
_entity.id
_entity.type
_entity.pdbx_description
1 polymer ?
#
loop_
_entity_poly.entity_id
_entity_poly.type
_entity_poly.pdbx_seq_one_letter_code
_entity_poly.pdbx_strand_id
1 'polypeptide(L)' 'QVIAIGDGANDIEMMKVAGLSVAYHAKPILKQYCDIQINYGSLASLIDFFVDA' A
#
# COMPACT_ATOMS: atom_id res chain seq x y z
N GLN A 1 -12.04 -9.99 0.77
CA GLN A 1 -10.81 -9.42 1.35
C GLN A 1 -10.73 -7.94 0.98
N VAL A 2 -9.97 -7.12 1.72
CA VAL A 2 -9.87 -5.67 1.51
C VAL A 2 -8.41 -5.28 1.29
N ILE A 3 -8.16 -4.45 0.29
CA ILE A 3 -6.85 -3.84 0.00
C ILE A 3 -6.93 -2.36 0.33
N ALA A 4 -5.96 -1.84 1.08
CA ALA A 4 -5.82 -0.41 1.36
C ALA A 4 -4.52 0.12 0.76
N ILE A 5 -4.57 1.33 0.20
CA ILE A 5 -3.42 2.01 -0.42
C ILE A 5 -3.34 3.42 0.17
N GLY A 6 -2.15 3.86 0.59
CA GLY A 6 -1.94 5.20 1.16
C GLY A 6 -0.52 5.71 1.02
N ASP A 7 -0.32 6.98 1.39
CA ASP A 7 0.97 7.67 1.30
C ASP A 7 1.39 8.38 2.60
N GLY A 8 0.45 8.62 3.52
CA GLY A 8 0.63 9.46 4.70
C GLY A 8 0.30 8.81 6.04
N ALA A 9 0.68 9.49 7.13
CA ALA A 9 0.42 9.01 8.49
C ALA A 9 -1.08 8.93 8.84
N ASN A 10 -1.92 9.70 8.15
CA ASN A 10 -3.38 9.65 8.23
C ASN A 10 -3.95 8.27 7.88
N ASP A 11 -3.23 7.47 7.10
CA ASP A 11 -3.70 6.18 6.63
C ASP A 11 -3.31 5.01 7.54
N ILE A 12 -2.52 5.25 8.61
CA ILE A 12 -1.95 4.18 9.47
C ILE A 12 -3.03 3.26 10.04
N GLU A 13 -4.12 3.82 10.58
CA GLU A 13 -5.20 3.01 11.15
C GLU A 13 -5.96 2.22 10.07
N MET A 14 -6.02 2.73 8.84
CA MET A 14 -6.57 2.01 7.69
C MET A 14 -5.67 0.84 7.28
N MET A 15 -4.35 1.00 7.30
CA MET A 15 -3.41 -0.07 6.95
C MET A 15 -3.45 -1.24 7.94
N LYS A 16 -3.58 -0.94 9.25
CA LYS A 16 -3.62 -1.95 10.31
C LYS A 16 -4.80 -2.92 10.24
N VAL A 17 -5.90 -2.51 9.60
CA VAL A 17 -7.13 -3.31 9.51
C VAL A 17 -7.36 -3.93 8.13
N ALA A 18 -6.59 -3.50 7.13
CA ALA A 18 -6.69 -4.06 5.78
C ALA A 18 -6.12 -5.49 5.73
N GLY A 19 -6.65 -6.33 4.84
CA GLY A 19 -6.09 -7.66 4.61
C GLY A 19 -4.77 -7.62 3.83
N LEU A 20 -4.60 -6.60 2.99
CA LEU A 20 -3.35 -6.25 2.33
C LEU A 20 -3.21 -4.73 2.30
N SER A 21 -2.05 -4.23 2.67
CA SER A 21 -1.75 -2.81 2.79
C SER A 21 -0.59 -2.40 1.89
N VAL A 22 -0.76 -1.31 1.15
CA VAL A 22 0.20 -0.84 0.15
C VAL A 22 0.58 0.62 0.40
N ALA A 23 1.86 0.86 0.62
CA ALA A 23 2.44 2.20 0.64
C ALA A 23 2.82 2.61 -0.78
N TYR A 24 2.14 3.62 -1.35
CA TYR A 24 2.44 4.16 -2.67
C TYR A 24 3.13 5.53 -2.55
N HIS A 25 4.40 5.63 -2.97
CA HIS A 25 5.24 6.82 -2.80
C HIS A 25 5.17 7.41 -1.37
N ALA A 26 5.01 6.53 -0.39
CA ALA A 26 4.62 6.93 0.95
C ALA A 26 5.76 7.57 1.73
N LYS A 27 5.40 8.36 2.74
CA LYS A 27 6.33 8.86 3.75
C LYS A 27 6.89 7.71 4.58
N PRO A 28 8.12 7.82 5.12
CA PRO A 28 8.75 6.75 5.91
C PRO A 28 7.91 6.25 7.09
N ILE A 29 7.07 7.12 7.65
CA ILE A 29 6.18 6.78 8.77
C ILE A 29 5.06 5.81 8.36
N LEU A 30 4.54 5.86 7.14
CA LEU A 30 3.49 4.92 6.72
C LEU A 30 4.08 3.57 6.28
N LYS A 31 5.25 3.58 5.63
CA LYS A 31 5.92 2.38 5.08
C LYS A 31 6.13 1.24 6.09
N GLN A 32 6.30 1.59 7.36
CA GLN A 32 6.47 0.66 8.48
C GLN A 32 5.18 -0.04 8.93
N TYR A 33 4.03 0.37 8.39
CA TYR A 33 2.71 -0.22 8.63
C TYR A 33 2.11 -0.88 7.37
N CYS A 34 2.88 -1.05 6.30
CA CYS A 34 2.39 -1.60 5.03
C CYS A 34 3.11 -2.89 4.62
N ASP A 35 2.38 -3.81 4.00
CA ASP A 35 2.90 -5.08 3.49
C ASP A 35 3.74 -4.89 2.22
N ILE A 36 3.27 -4.01 1.33
CA ILE A 36 3.92 -3.72 0.03
C ILE A 36 4.30 -2.25 -0.03
N GLN A 37 5.45 -1.96 -0.65
CA GLN A 37 5.91 -0.60 -0.90
C GLN A 37 6.21 -0.40 -2.39
N ILE A 38 5.43 0.47 -3.03
CA ILE A 38 5.69 0.93 -4.39
C ILE A 38 6.39 2.27 -4.27
N ASN A 39 7.71 2.26 -4.46
CA ASN A 39 8.57 3.43 -4.30
C ASN A 39 8.87 4.16 -5.62
N TYR A 40 8.60 3.50 -6.75
CA TYR A 40 8.88 4.01 -8.08
C TYR A 40 7.78 3.57 -9.03
N GLY A 41 7.60 4.32 -10.11
CA GLY A 41 6.61 4.00 -11.15
C GLY A 41 5.24 4.58 -10.84
N SER A 42 4.23 4.01 -11.51
CA SER A 42 2.85 4.46 -11.37
C SER A 42 2.05 3.50 -10.49
N LEU A 43 0.89 3.95 -10.01
CA LEU A 43 -0.03 3.08 -9.27
C LEU A 43 -0.50 1.88 -10.10
N ALA A 44 -0.41 1.94 -11.44
CA ALA A 44 -0.72 0.81 -12.31
C ALA A 44 0.18 -0.41 -12.06
N SER A 45 1.39 -0.23 -11.51
CA SER A 45 2.25 -1.35 -11.10
C SER A 45 1.61 -2.26 -10.04
N LEU A 46 0.56 -1.78 -9.36
CA LEU A 46 -0.23 -2.62 -8.45
C LEU A 46 -1.03 -3.71 -9.20
N ILE A 47 -1.42 -3.47 -10.45
CA ILE A 47 -2.18 -4.43 -11.26
C ILE A 47 -1.36 -5.71 -11.44
N ASP A 48 -0.05 -5.58 -11.67
CA ASP A 48 0.88 -6.69 -11.88
C ASP A 48 0.92 -7.69 -10.70
N PHE A 49 0.50 -7.28 -9.50
CA PHE A 49 0.41 -8.18 -8.33
C PHE A 49 -0.81 -9.13 -8.39
N PHE A 50 -1.75 -8.91 -9.31
CA PHE A 50 -3.03 -9.64 -9.38
C PHE A 50 -3.34 -10.21 -10.77
N VAL A 51 -2.43 -10.09 -11.74
CA VAL A 51 -2.67 -10.54 -13.13
C VAL A 51 -2.87 -12.05 -13.25
N ASP A 52 -2.35 -12.83 -12.30
CA ASP A 52 -2.48 -14.29 -12.26
C ASP A 52 -3.42 -14.82 -11.17
N ALA A 53 -4.23 -13.95 -10.54
CA ALA A 53 -5.19 -14.30 -9.49
C ALA A 53 -6.56 -14.73 -10.04
#